data_AF-A0A1C5UZK6-F1
#
_entry.id   AF-A0A1C5UZK6-F1
#
_cell.length_a   1.000
_cell.length_b   1.000
_cell.length_c   1.000
_cell.angle_alpha   90.00
_cell.angle_beta   90.00
_cell.angle_gamma   90.00
#
_symmetry.space_group_name_H-M   'P 1'
#
loop_
_entity.id
_entity.type
_entity.pdbx_description
1 polymer ?
#
loop_
_entity_poly.entity_id
_entity_poly.type
_entity_poly.pdbx_seq_one_letter_code
_entity_poly.pdbx_strand_id
1 'polypeptide(L)'
;MLYDYLDGQGFFTNPVEHRYRSTMNVTFTSPNADLDKKFCAEAAEAGFVNLKGHRLVGGMRASIYNAMPAEGVDKLVDFMEKFRKENA
;
A
#
# COMPACT_ATOMS: atom_id res chain seq x y z
N MET A 1 3.38 -11.73 2.57
CA MET A 1 2.66 -10.92 3.56
C MET A 1 1.94 -9.73 2.94
N LEU A 2 2.63 -8.71 2.44
CA LEU A 2 1.95 -7.55 1.82
C LEU A 2 1.16 -7.94 0.56
N TYR A 3 1.74 -8.76 -0.33
CA TYR A 3 1.00 -9.29 -1.48
C TYR A 3 -0.15 -10.20 -1.07
N ASP A 4 0.07 -11.10 -0.11
CA ASP A 4 -1.00 -11.98 0.40
C ASP A 4 -2.18 -11.17 0.95
N TYR A 5 -1.90 -10.06 1.66
CA TYR A 5 -2.95 -9.13 2.08
C TYR A 5 -3.62 -8.50 0.85
N LEU A 6 -2.87 -7.90 -0.08
CA LEU A 6 -3.43 -7.25 -1.27
C LEU A 6 -4.32 -8.18 -2.10
N ASP A 7 -3.93 -9.45 -2.27
CA ASP A 7 -4.68 -10.44 -3.04
C ASP A 7 -5.87 -11.04 -2.27
N GLY A 8 -5.85 -11.00 -0.93
CA GLY A 8 -6.88 -11.57 -0.06
C GLY A 8 -8.09 -10.65 0.19
N GLN A 9 -8.10 -9.44 -0.37
CA GLN A 9 -9.12 -8.42 -0.15
C GLN A 9 -9.51 -7.72 -1.47
N GLY A 10 -10.62 -6.97 -1.49
CA GLY A 10 -11.16 -6.36 -2.71
C GLY A 10 -11.12 -4.82 -2.80
N PHE A 11 -10.52 -4.14 -1.84
CA PHE A 11 -10.48 -2.68 -1.74
C PHE A 11 -9.22 -2.08 -2.40
N PHE A 12 -8.03 -2.56 -2.02
CA PHE A 12 -6.78 -2.18 -2.69
C PHE A 12 -6.54 -3.08 -3.90
N THR A 13 -5.96 -2.53 -4.96
CA THR A 13 -5.62 -3.30 -6.16
C THR A 13 -4.16 -3.11 -6.52
N ASN A 14 -3.48 -4.20 -6.86
CA ASN A 14 -2.17 -4.14 -7.52
C ASN A 14 -2.36 -4.35 -9.03
N PRO A 15 -1.98 -3.39 -9.89
CA PRO A 15 -2.21 -3.50 -11.34
C PRO A 15 -1.20 -4.40 -12.07
N VAL A 16 -0.22 -4.95 -11.37
CA VAL A 16 0.87 -5.76 -11.94
C VAL A 16 0.51 -7.25 -11.90
N GLU A 17 0.64 -7.93 -13.04
CA GLU A 17 0.47 -9.37 -13.14
C GLU A 17 1.37 -10.10 -12.13
N HIS A 18 0.85 -11.17 -11.52
CA HIS A 18 1.51 -11.89 -10.43
C HIS A 18 2.98 -12.26 -10.72
N ARG A 19 3.26 -12.75 -11.93
CA ARG A 19 4.60 -13.17 -12.38
C ARG A 19 5.63 -12.03 -12.53
N TYR A 20 5.17 -10.77 -12.58
CA TYR A 20 6.03 -9.59 -12.78
C TYR A 20 6.10 -8.69 -11.55
N ARG A 21 5.51 -9.12 -10.44
CA ARG A 21 5.51 -8.36 -9.19
C ARG A 21 6.92 -8.24 -8.62
N SER A 22 7.33 -7.00 -8.34
CA SER A 22 8.59 -6.75 -7.65
C SER A 22 8.46 -7.15 -6.19
N THR A 23 9.47 -7.85 -5.67
CA THR A 23 9.60 -8.14 -4.24
C THR A 23 10.05 -6.94 -3.42
N MET A 24 10.55 -5.89 -4.07
CA MET A 24 11.13 -4.71 -3.42
C MET A 24 10.24 -3.48 -3.52
N ASN A 25 9.48 -3.32 -4.60
CA ASN A 25 8.66 -2.14 -4.85
C ASN A 25 7.23 -2.55 -5.17
N VAL A 26 6.38 -2.56 -4.15
CA VAL A 26 5.00 -2.99 -4.25
C VAL A 26 4.12 -1.76 -4.52
N THR A 27 3.53 -1.68 -5.71
CA THR A 27 2.58 -0.62 -6.07
C THR A 27 1.14 -1.07 -5.86
N PHE A 28 0.28 -0.20 -5.36
CA PHE A 28 -1.13 -0.51 -5.17
C PHE A 28 -1.98 0.77 -5.22
N THR A 29 -3.25 0.64 -5.56
CA THR A 29 -4.22 1.73 -5.67
C THR A 29 -5.44 1.44 -4.81
N SER A 30 -6.07 2.48 -4.27
CA SER A 30 -7.39 2.41 -3.65
C SER A 30 -8.48 2.45 -4.73
N PRO A 31 -9.78 2.36 -4.38
CA PRO A 31 -10.87 2.40 -5.36
C PRO A 31 -10.95 3.68 -6.19
N ASN A 32 -10.41 4.80 -5.69
CA ASN A 32 -10.37 6.08 -6.41
C ASN A 32 -9.23 6.98 -5.90
N ALA A 33 -8.93 8.04 -6.67
CA ALA A 33 -7.83 8.95 -6.40
C ALA A 33 -7.99 9.80 -5.13
N ASP A 34 -9.20 10.00 -4.63
CA ASP A 34 -9.43 10.74 -3.39
C ASP A 34 -9.13 9.88 -2.17
N LEU A 35 -9.44 8.58 -2.24
CA LEU A 35 -9.00 7.60 -1.25
C LEU A 35 -7.48 7.40 -1.26
N ASP A 36 -6.82 7.46 -2.43
CA ASP A 36 -5.35 7.44 -2.48
C ASP A 36 -4.72 8.64 -1.74
N LYS A 37 -5.29 9.85 -1.93
CA LYS A 37 -4.84 11.04 -1.21
C LYS A 37 -5.08 10.91 0.29
N LYS A 38 -6.27 10.44 0.69
CA LYS A 38 -6.65 10.23 2.09
C LYS A 38 -5.73 9.21 2.76
N PHE A 39 -5.50 8.07 2.10
CA PHE A 39 -4.57 7.04 2.57
C PHE A 39 -3.17 7.61 2.80
N CYS A 40 -2.62 8.35 1.83
CA CYS A 40 -1.29 8.94 1.96
C CYS A 40 -1.19 9.95 3.12
N ALA A 41 -2.25 10.71 3.38
CA ALA A 41 -2.29 11.67 4.49
C ALA A 41 -2.33 10.94 5.84
N GLU A 42 -3.25 10.01 6.03
CA GLU A 42 -3.37 9.23 7.28
C GLU A 42 -2.16 8.34 7.53
N ALA A 43 -1.57 7.78 6.46
CA ALA A 43 -0.33 7.01 6.55
C ALA A 43 0.82 7.87 7.08
N ALA A 44 0.95 9.11 6.59
CA ALA A 44 1.97 10.03 7.07
C ALA A 44 1.76 10.40 8.55
N GLU A 45 0.51 10.60 8.98
CA GLU A 45 0.17 10.82 10.40
C GLU A 45 0.48 9.60 11.28
N ALA A 46 0.29 8.40 10.75
CA ALA A 46 0.66 7.13 11.40
C ALA A 46 2.18 6.83 11.34
N GLY A 47 2.98 7.71 10.75
CA GLY A 47 4.44 7.58 10.66
C GLY A 47 4.94 6.79 9.45
N PHE A 48 4.07 6.36 8.55
CA PHE A 48 4.45 5.77 7.26
C PHE A 48 4.74 6.86 6.24
N VAL A 49 6.03 7.10 6.00
CA VAL A 49 6.50 8.11 5.05
C VAL A 49 6.79 7.49 3.67
N ASN A 50 6.79 8.32 2.63
CA ASN A 50 7.18 7.95 1.26
C ASN A 50 6.33 6.87 0.58
N LEU A 51 5.08 6.68 1.00
CA LEU A 51 4.15 5.74 0.35
C LEU A 51 3.47 6.31 -0.90
N LYS A 52 3.56 7.61 -1.17
CA LYS A 52 2.92 8.22 -2.34
C LYS A 52 3.52 7.67 -3.63
N GLY A 53 2.67 7.15 -4.50
CA GLY A 53 3.05 6.62 -5.81
C GLY A 53 3.60 7.69 -6.75
N HIS A 54 4.07 7.25 -7.92
CA HIS A 54 4.64 8.15 -8.91
C HIS A 54 3.56 9.11 -9.45
N ARG A 55 3.87 10.40 -9.59
CA ARG A 55 2.91 11.46 -9.98
C ARG A 55 2.09 11.16 -11.24
N LEU A 56 2.67 10.42 -12.19
CA LEU A 56 2.01 10.06 -13.46
C LEU A 56 1.06 8.87 -13.37
N VAL A 57 1.24 8.00 -12.36
CA VAL A 57 0.50 6.73 -12.24
C VAL A 57 -0.50 6.79 -11.08
N GLY A 58 -0.27 7.66 -10.10
CA GLY A 58 -1.13 7.76 -8.91
C GLY A 58 -0.87 6.62 -7.92
N GLY A 59 -1.83 6.38 -7.03
CA GLY A 59 -1.77 5.31 -6.04
C GLY A 59 -0.64 5.45 -5.02
N MET A 60 -0.22 4.29 -4.53
CA MET A 60 0.78 4.11 -3.49
C MET A 60 1.89 3.18 -3.97
N ARG A 61 3.08 3.34 -3.36
CA ARG A 61 4.22 2.46 -3.53
C ARG A 61 4.90 2.21 -2.19
N ALA A 62 4.89 0.97 -1.74
CA ALA A 62 5.68 0.51 -0.61
C ALA A 62 7.02 -0.05 -1.10
N SER A 63 8.12 0.62 -0.73
CA SER A 63 9.48 0.18 -1.03
C SER A 63 10.06 -0.55 0.19
N ILE A 64 10.18 -1.87 0.09
CA ILE A 64 10.55 -2.79 1.17
C ILE A 64 11.95 -3.38 0.93
N TYR A 65 12.96 -2.51 0.84
CA TYR A 65 14.36 -2.91 0.68
C TYR A 65 14.88 -3.66 1.92
N ASN A 66 16.08 -4.23 1.83
CA ASN A 66 16.71 -5.05 2.90
C ASN A 66 16.75 -4.38 4.29
N ALA A 67 16.79 -3.05 4.37
CA ALA A 67 16.79 -2.31 5.62
C ALA A 67 15.39 -2.13 6.24
N MET A 68 14.32 -2.48 5.52
CA MET A 68 12.95 -2.43 6.02
C MET A 68 12.66 -3.69 6.83
N PRO A 69 12.45 -3.58 8.15
CA PRO A 69 12.14 -4.73 8.99
C PRO A 69 10.77 -5.33 8.65
N ALA A 70 10.61 -6.63 8.86
CA ALA A 70 9.36 -7.33 8.60
C ALA A 70 8.20 -6.74 9.40
N GLU A 71 8.47 -6.34 10.65
CA GLU A 71 7.52 -5.69 11.56
C GLU A 71 7.01 -4.36 10.99
N GLY A 72 7.81 -3.67 10.16
CA GLY A 72 7.37 -2.48 9.44
C GLY A 72 6.32 -2.79 8.38
N VAL A 73 6.45 -3.94 7.72
CA VAL A 73 5.47 -4.44 6.75
C VAL A 73 4.21 -4.92 7.46
N ASP A 74 4.32 -5.56 8.64
CA ASP A 74 3.17 -5.95 9.47
C ASP A 74 2.32 -4.74 9.85
N LYS A 75 2.97 -3.71 10.42
CA LYS A 75 2.30 -2.46 10.80
C LYS A 75 1.62 -1.79 9.61
N LEU A 76 2.25 -1.85 8.42
CA LEU A 76 1.64 -1.32 7.20
C LEU A 76 0.37 -2.09 6.83
N VAL A 77 0.40 -3.42 6.90
CA VAL A 77 -0.79 -4.27 6.63
C VAL A 77 -1.91 -3.98 7.64
N ASP A 78 -1.59 -3.88 8.93
CA ASP A 78 -2.56 -3.53 9.97
C ASP A 78 -3.20 -2.16 9.72
N PHE A 79 -2.39 -1.16 9.35
CA PHE A 79 -2.88 0.15 8.96
C PHE A 79 -3.78 0.08 7.73
N MET A 80 -3.38 -0.67 6.70
CA MET A 80 -4.18 -0.86 5.49
C MET A 80 -5.53 -1.51 5.79
N GLU A 81 -5.57 -2.52 6.67
CA GLU A 81 -6.83 -3.18 7.06
C GLU A 81 -7.73 -2.26 7.86
N LYS A 82 -7.16 -1.46 8.78
CA LYS A 82 -7.92 -0.44 9.50
C LYS A 82 -8.51 0.59 8.53
N PHE A 83 -7.68 1.16 7.66
CA PHE A 83 -8.10 2.14 6.66
C PHE A 83 -9.22 1.58 5.78
N ARG A 84 -9.06 0.33 5.33
CA ARG A 84 -10.09 -0.37 4.54
C ARG A 84 -11.42 -0.44 5.29
N LYS A 85 -11.43 -0.86 6.55
CA LYS A 85 -12.68 -0.97 7.35
C LYS A 85 -13.40 0.38 7.54
N GLU A 86 -12.64 1.47 7.60
CA GLU A 86 -13.19 2.81 7.80
C GLU A 86 -13.67 3.47 6.49
N ASN A 87 -13.35 2.90 5.33
CA ASN A 87 -13.58 3.52 4.02
C ASN A 87 -14.21 2.60 2.95
N ALA A 88 -14.51 1.34 3.29
CA ALA A 88 -15.13 0.35 2.39
C ALA A 88 -16.66 0.45 2.32
#